data_AF-A0A1I8N7K4-F1
#
_entry.id   AF-A0A1I8N7K4-F1
#
_cell.length_a   1.000
_cell.length_b   1.000
_cell.length_c   1.000
_cell.angle_alpha   90.00
_cell.angle_beta   90.00
_cell.angle_gamma   90.00
#
_symmetry.space_group_name_H-M   'P 1'
#
loop_
_entity.id
_entity.type
_entity.pdbx_description
1 polymer ?
#
loop_
_entity_poly.entity_id
_entity_poly.type
_entity_poly.pdbx_seq_one_letter_code
_entity_poly.pdbx_strand_id
1 'polypeptide(L)'
;MGIKIWERFTKADNIFQSLRPLTYISIIGLAPFHLKSQNEVRTSALSFVAGIAHFLFFVLCFFMSRRENGSIIGYFFQTNITKLGDATLSLTGVIAMFTIFGFAIFKRDRLIGIIQNNLVVDEIFVRLGMKLNYRKIYWYSFAMSFGMLLFNFIYLCVSYMLLRSAEITPSFVVFTTFALPHINISIMVFKFMCTTHLAKSRFHMLNEILQDILDSHIEDSHAVELSPLHSVVRINRSVPRRRPTTISMASNQQQPQRYSVASIIRQNPELALRQVTNIHNLLCDICNTIEEYFTYPLLAIIAISFLFILFDDFYILEVKLNPNCVEGFEADEFFAFFITQMFWYVIIIVLIVEGSSRTIKESGKCAAIVHKILNITDDGDIRDRLLRLSLQLQHRRVRFTAAELFNLDRTLIFTMTGAATCYLIILVQFRTTHHTDPNANATNCAS
;
A
#
# COMPACT_ATOMS: atom_id res chain seq x y z
N MET A 1 -21.37 -10.82 27.60
CA MET A 1 -20.99 -11.83 26.58
C MET A 1 -20.36 -11.18 25.33
N GLY A 2 -20.89 -10.06 24.82
CA GLY A 2 -20.31 -9.32 23.67
C GLY A 2 -18.87 -8.83 23.84
N ILE A 3 -18.46 -8.38 25.03
CA ILE A 3 -17.09 -7.88 25.28
C ILE A 3 -16.03 -9.01 25.21
N LYS A 4 -16.31 -10.20 25.76
CA LYS A 4 -15.41 -11.37 25.65
C LYS A 4 -15.35 -11.94 24.24
N ILE A 5 -16.42 -11.81 23.47
CA ILE A 5 -16.45 -12.16 22.04
C ILE A 5 -15.61 -11.15 21.25
N TRP A 6 -15.76 -9.85 21.53
CA TRP A 6 -14.96 -8.78 20.93
C TRP A 6 -13.47 -8.91 21.26
N GLU A 7 -13.10 -9.25 22.50
CA GLU A 7 -11.72 -9.56 22.88
C GLU A 7 -11.16 -10.76 22.12
N ARG A 8 -11.94 -11.84 21.92
CA ARG A 8 -11.53 -12.99 21.09
C ARG A 8 -11.38 -12.64 19.60
N PHE A 9 -12.18 -11.71 19.08
CA PHE A 9 -12.06 -11.26 17.70
C PHE A 9 -10.89 -10.30 17.49
N THR A 10 -10.54 -9.49 18.50
CA THR A 10 -9.48 -8.47 18.44
C THR A 10 -8.11 -8.96 18.91
N LYS A 11 -8.03 -10.12 19.57
CA LYS A 11 -6.77 -10.76 19.92
C LYS A 11 -6.17 -11.40 18.67
N ALA A 12 -4.98 -10.93 18.30
CA ALA A 12 -4.17 -11.51 17.23
C ALA A 12 -2.83 -11.93 17.84
N ASP A 13 -2.65 -13.23 17.99
CA ASP A 13 -1.45 -13.82 18.58
C ASP A 13 -0.44 -14.30 17.51
N ASN A 14 -0.89 -14.47 16.24
CA ASN A 14 -0.09 -14.93 15.10
C ASN A 14 -0.38 -14.11 13.81
N ILE A 15 0.53 -14.14 12.81
CA ILE A 15 0.35 -13.46 11.50
C ILE A 15 -1.01 -13.77 10.86
N PHE A 16 -1.43 -15.03 10.91
CA PHE A 16 -2.69 -15.46 10.31
C PHE A 16 -3.92 -14.79 10.93
N GLN A 17 -3.90 -14.60 12.25
CA GLN A 17 -4.97 -13.88 12.92
C GLN A 17 -4.92 -12.39 12.59
N SER A 18 -3.71 -11.82 12.42
CA SER A 18 -3.58 -10.42 11.99
C SER A 18 -4.07 -10.16 10.57
N LEU A 19 -4.07 -11.18 9.70
CA LEU A 19 -4.50 -11.08 8.31
C LEU A 19 -5.94 -11.59 8.09
N ARG A 20 -6.76 -11.73 9.14
CA ARG A 20 -8.18 -12.14 9.02
C ARG A 20 -8.97 -11.34 7.97
N PRO A 21 -8.85 -10.00 7.86
CA PRO A 21 -9.56 -9.27 6.80
C PRO A 21 -9.22 -9.75 5.38
N LEU A 22 -7.96 -10.15 5.15
CA LEU A 22 -7.50 -10.73 3.88
C LEU A 22 -8.12 -12.11 3.63
N THR A 23 -8.44 -12.86 4.69
CA THR A 23 -9.12 -14.16 4.58
C THR A 23 -10.60 -14.02 4.25
N TYR A 24 -11.27 -12.94 4.65
CA TYR A 24 -12.65 -12.68 4.22
C TYR A 24 -12.73 -12.37 2.72
N ILE A 25 -11.71 -11.71 2.17
CA ILE A 25 -11.56 -11.50 0.73
C ILE A 25 -11.35 -12.82 -0.04
N SER A 26 -10.81 -13.86 0.61
CA SER A 26 -10.76 -15.22 0.05
C SER A 26 -12.15 -15.75 -0.27
N ILE A 27 -13.19 -15.37 0.47
CA ILE A 27 -14.58 -15.81 0.20
C ILE A 27 -15.08 -15.26 -1.15
N ILE A 28 -14.64 -14.07 -1.54
CA ILE A 28 -14.99 -13.41 -2.82
C ILE A 28 -14.17 -13.98 -4.00
N GLY A 29 -13.18 -14.85 -3.72
CA GLY A 29 -12.40 -15.56 -4.74
C GLY A 29 -11.17 -14.83 -5.26
N LEU A 30 -10.88 -13.64 -4.74
CA LEU A 30 -9.73 -12.82 -5.15
C LEU A 30 -8.45 -13.07 -4.33
N ALA A 31 -8.49 -14.02 -3.40
CA ALA A 31 -7.35 -14.40 -2.56
C ALA A 31 -7.44 -15.87 -2.13
N PRO A 32 -7.17 -16.85 -3.01
CA PRO A 32 -7.55 -18.26 -2.80
C PRO A 32 -6.66 -19.05 -1.86
N PHE A 33 -6.59 -18.59 -0.60
CA PHE A 33 -5.93 -19.29 0.48
C PHE A 33 -6.91 -19.56 1.63
N HIS A 34 -6.71 -20.69 2.30
CA HIS A 34 -7.42 -21.09 3.51
C HIS A 34 -6.42 -21.44 4.61
N LEU A 35 -6.76 -21.04 5.82
CA LEU A 35 -5.96 -21.28 7.02
C LEU A 35 -6.36 -22.63 7.62
N LYS A 36 -5.51 -23.65 7.48
CA LYS A 36 -5.79 -24.99 8.03
C LYS A 36 -5.22 -25.19 9.44
N SER A 37 -4.12 -24.52 9.77
CA SER A 37 -3.45 -24.61 11.08
C SER A 37 -2.63 -23.34 11.39
N GLN A 38 -2.09 -23.21 12.61
CA GLN A 38 -1.31 -22.05 13.06
C GLN A 38 -0.03 -21.79 12.25
N ASN A 39 0.44 -22.75 11.43
CA ASN A 39 1.71 -22.67 10.68
C ASN A 39 1.61 -23.01 9.17
N GLU A 40 0.46 -23.45 8.65
CA GLU A 40 0.32 -23.84 7.24
C GLU A 40 -0.82 -23.11 6.54
N VAL A 41 -0.49 -22.51 5.39
CA VAL A 41 -1.45 -21.95 4.43
C VAL A 41 -1.57 -22.91 3.26
N ARG A 42 -2.79 -23.30 2.90
CA ARG A 42 -3.06 -24.07 1.69
C ARG A 42 -4.02 -23.32 0.78
N THR A 43 -3.95 -23.64 -0.50
CA THR A 43 -4.88 -23.12 -1.49
C THR A 43 -6.29 -23.66 -1.21
N SER A 44 -7.30 -22.80 -1.32
CA SER A 44 -8.69 -23.18 -1.11
C SER A 44 -9.35 -23.47 -2.46
N ALA A 45 -9.77 -24.72 -2.68
CA ALA A 45 -10.53 -25.08 -3.87
C ALA A 45 -11.84 -24.28 -3.98
N LEU A 46 -12.50 -24.01 -2.85
CA LEU A 46 -13.74 -23.22 -2.81
C LEU A 46 -13.51 -21.77 -3.21
N SER A 47 -12.43 -21.13 -2.74
CA SER A 47 -12.10 -19.76 -3.15
C SER A 47 -11.72 -19.68 -4.62
N PHE A 48 -11.02 -20.69 -5.14
CA PHE A 48 -10.70 -20.77 -6.56
C PHE A 48 -11.97 -20.85 -7.43
N VAL A 49 -12.93 -21.72 -7.07
CA VAL A 49 -14.23 -21.81 -7.75
C VAL A 49 -15.01 -20.50 -7.63
N ALA A 50 -15.03 -19.88 -6.46
CA ALA A 50 -15.67 -18.58 -6.25
C ALA A 50 -15.04 -17.47 -7.12
N GLY A 51 -13.71 -17.48 -7.29
CA GLY A 51 -13.00 -16.52 -8.13
C GLY A 51 -13.34 -16.67 -9.62
N ILE A 52 -13.43 -17.92 -10.10
CA ILE A 52 -13.89 -18.21 -11.47
C ILE A 52 -15.35 -17.79 -11.65
N ALA A 53 -16.22 -18.12 -10.70
CA ALA A 53 -17.63 -17.73 -10.75
C ALA A 53 -17.81 -16.21 -10.77
N HIS A 54 -17.06 -15.47 -9.93
CA HIS A 54 -17.07 -14.01 -9.91
C HIS A 54 -16.56 -13.42 -11.23
N PHE A 55 -15.48 -13.97 -11.78
CA PHE A 55 -14.97 -13.54 -13.09
C PHE A 55 -15.99 -13.77 -14.22
N LEU A 56 -16.60 -14.96 -14.27
CA LEU A 56 -17.64 -15.28 -15.26
C LEU A 56 -18.87 -14.40 -15.10
N PHE A 57 -19.28 -14.11 -13.86
CA PHE A 57 -20.36 -13.17 -13.56
C PHE A 57 -20.06 -11.77 -14.10
N PHE A 58 -18.84 -11.26 -13.90
CA PHE A 58 -18.42 -9.98 -14.46
C PHE A 58 -18.48 -9.98 -16.00
N VAL A 59 -17.96 -11.01 -16.66
CA VAL A 59 -17.98 -11.12 -18.13
C VAL A 59 -19.42 -11.17 -18.65
N LEU A 60 -20.31 -11.89 -17.97
CA LEU A 60 -21.73 -11.98 -18.32
C LEU A 60 -22.42 -10.62 -18.18
N CYS A 61 -22.24 -9.93 -17.04
CA CYS A 61 -22.78 -8.59 -16.83
C CYS A 61 -22.27 -7.61 -17.90
N PHE A 62 -20.98 -7.65 -18.20
CA PHE A 62 -20.37 -6.81 -19.23
C PHE A 62 -21.02 -7.04 -20.60
N PHE A 63 -21.12 -8.30 -21.04
CA PHE A 63 -21.72 -8.62 -22.34
C PHE A 63 -23.20 -8.22 -22.42
N MET A 64 -23.96 -8.44 -21.34
CA MET A 64 -25.37 -8.03 -21.26
C MET A 64 -25.51 -6.50 -21.29
N SER A 65 -24.68 -5.77 -20.55
CA SER A 65 -24.63 -4.29 -20.57
C SER A 65 -24.33 -3.75 -21.97
N ARG A 66 -23.38 -4.38 -22.69
CA ARG A 66 -23.05 -4.00 -24.07
C ARG A 66 -24.19 -4.29 -25.04
N ARG A 67 -24.94 -5.39 -24.85
CA ARG A 67 -26.11 -5.72 -25.67
C ARG A 67 -27.26 -4.72 -25.48
N GLU A 68 -27.41 -4.18 -24.28
CA GLU A 68 -28.37 -3.10 -23.98
C GLU A 68 -27.93 -1.73 -24.52
N ASN A 69 -26.76 -1.62 -25.17
CA ASN A 69 -26.08 -0.35 -25.47
C ASN A 69 -25.94 0.57 -24.24
N GLY A 70 -25.99 0.00 -23.03
CA GLY A 70 -25.93 0.73 -21.78
C GLY A 70 -24.48 0.94 -21.34
N SER A 71 -24.05 2.20 -21.33
CA SER A 71 -22.88 2.67 -20.59
C SER A 71 -23.29 3.93 -19.83
N ILE A 72 -22.78 4.08 -18.59
CA ILE A 72 -23.06 5.27 -17.79
C ILE A 72 -22.57 6.53 -18.49
N ILE A 73 -21.40 6.47 -19.12
CA ILE A 73 -20.84 7.60 -19.89
C ILE A 73 -21.68 7.87 -21.14
N GLY A 74 -22.20 6.82 -21.78
CA GLY A 74 -23.08 6.92 -22.95
C GLY A 74 -24.47 7.51 -22.66
N TYR A 75 -24.90 7.56 -21.40
CA TYR A 75 -26.10 8.30 -21.00
C TYR A 75 -25.88 9.82 -20.93
N PHE A 76 -24.65 10.25 -20.62
CA PHE A 76 -24.32 11.68 -20.52
C PHE A 76 -23.93 12.30 -21.87
N PHE A 77 -23.31 11.54 -22.79
CA PHE A 77 -22.93 12.04 -24.11
C PHE A 77 -23.11 11.04 -25.25
N GLN A 78 -23.48 11.56 -26.43
CA GLN A 78 -23.69 10.78 -27.67
C GLN A 78 -22.76 11.19 -28.83
N THR A 79 -21.68 11.93 -28.56
CA THR A 79 -20.73 12.38 -29.60
C THR A 79 -19.79 11.25 -30.07
N ASN A 80 -19.17 11.40 -31.24
CA ASN A 80 -18.19 10.41 -31.73
C ASN A 80 -16.97 10.27 -30.80
N ILE A 81 -16.55 11.38 -30.17
CA ILE A 81 -15.41 11.41 -29.26
C ILE A 81 -15.75 10.69 -27.95
N THR A 82 -16.94 10.90 -27.42
CA THR A 82 -17.41 10.24 -26.19
C THR A 82 -17.65 8.74 -26.41
N LYS A 83 -18.18 8.34 -27.57
CA LYS A 83 -18.26 6.91 -27.96
C LYS A 83 -16.88 6.25 -28.06
N LEU A 84 -15.90 6.94 -28.63
CA LEU A 84 -14.52 6.45 -28.68
C LEU A 84 -13.90 6.34 -27.28
N GLY A 85 -14.10 7.35 -26.43
CA GLY A 85 -13.63 7.36 -25.04
C GLY A 85 -14.24 6.24 -24.22
N ASP A 86 -15.57 6.08 -24.28
CA ASP A 86 -16.30 4.98 -23.62
C ASP A 86 -15.82 3.61 -24.09
N ALA A 87 -15.63 3.42 -25.41
CA ALA A 87 -15.09 2.17 -25.95
C ALA A 87 -13.65 1.90 -25.44
N THR A 88 -12.82 2.93 -25.36
CA THR A 88 -11.42 2.83 -24.88
C THR A 88 -11.35 2.49 -23.40
N LEU A 89 -12.16 3.17 -22.58
CA LEU A 89 -12.29 2.93 -21.14
C LEU A 89 -12.86 1.53 -20.87
N SER A 90 -13.88 1.13 -21.62
CA SER A 90 -14.49 -0.19 -21.54
C SER A 90 -13.49 -1.30 -21.87
N LEU A 91 -12.74 -1.17 -22.98
CA LEU A 91 -11.71 -2.13 -23.37
C LEU A 91 -10.60 -2.23 -22.31
N THR A 92 -10.09 -1.08 -21.85
CA THR A 92 -9.04 -1.03 -20.83
C THR A 92 -9.54 -1.60 -19.50
N GLY A 93 -10.81 -1.36 -19.15
CA GLY A 93 -11.52 -1.95 -18.01
C GLY A 93 -11.57 -3.45 -18.04
N VAL A 94 -11.91 -4.03 -19.19
CA VAL A 94 -11.90 -5.47 -19.38
C VAL A 94 -10.49 -6.01 -19.21
N ILE A 95 -9.48 -5.42 -19.85
CA ILE A 95 -8.08 -5.83 -19.71
C ILE A 95 -7.63 -5.77 -18.23
N ALA A 96 -7.99 -4.71 -17.50
CA ALA A 96 -7.71 -4.59 -16.08
C ALA A 96 -8.37 -5.71 -15.26
N MET A 97 -9.62 -6.07 -15.52
CA MET A 97 -10.27 -7.18 -14.82
C MET A 97 -9.62 -8.53 -15.15
N PHE A 98 -9.30 -8.79 -16.42
CA PHE A 98 -8.58 -10.02 -16.81
C PHE A 98 -7.22 -10.13 -16.11
N THR A 99 -6.45 -9.03 -16.00
CA THR A 99 -5.18 -9.06 -15.27
C THR A 99 -5.38 -9.27 -13.77
N ILE A 100 -6.34 -8.59 -13.14
CA ILE A 100 -6.65 -8.73 -11.70
C ILE A 100 -7.01 -10.19 -11.36
N PHE A 101 -7.98 -10.77 -12.06
CA PHE A 101 -8.43 -12.13 -11.80
C PHE A 101 -7.39 -13.17 -12.25
N GLY A 102 -6.76 -12.98 -13.41
CA GLY A 102 -5.71 -13.87 -13.91
C GLY A 102 -4.56 -14.02 -12.91
N PHE A 103 -4.01 -12.90 -12.41
CA PHE A 103 -2.93 -12.95 -11.43
C PHE A 103 -3.39 -13.43 -10.05
N ALA A 104 -4.60 -13.09 -9.63
CA ALA A 104 -5.17 -13.63 -8.39
C ALA A 104 -5.26 -15.16 -8.40
N ILE A 105 -5.58 -15.74 -9.55
CA ILE A 105 -5.76 -17.18 -9.75
C ILE A 105 -4.43 -17.89 -10.00
N PHE A 106 -3.65 -17.45 -10.99
CA PHE A 106 -2.45 -18.15 -11.47
C PHE A 106 -1.22 -17.95 -10.58
N LYS A 107 -1.11 -16.83 -9.86
CA LYS A 107 0.05 -16.52 -9.00
C LYS A 107 -0.25 -16.70 -7.51
N ARG A 108 -1.32 -17.41 -7.15
CA ARG A 108 -1.75 -17.62 -5.76
C ARG A 108 -0.64 -18.15 -4.84
N ASP A 109 0.24 -19.01 -5.36
CA ASP A 109 1.33 -19.60 -4.57
C ASP A 109 2.38 -18.55 -4.17
N ARG A 110 2.55 -17.49 -4.98
CA ARG A 110 3.41 -16.35 -4.61
C ARG A 110 2.84 -15.56 -3.44
N LEU A 111 1.52 -15.36 -3.38
CA LEU A 111 0.87 -14.72 -2.23
C LEU A 111 1.04 -15.54 -0.95
N ILE A 112 0.95 -16.87 -1.06
CA ILE A 112 1.24 -17.78 0.06
C ILE A 112 2.70 -17.67 0.47
N GLY A 113 3.62 -17.67 -0.49
CA GLY A 113 5.06 -17.50 -0.27
C GLY A 113 5.40 -16.20 0.46
N ILE A 114 4.71 -15.09 0.15
CA ILE A 114 4.87 -13.83 0.89
C ILE A 114 4.54 -14.04 2.37
N ILE A 115 3.41 -14.67 2.69
CA ILE A 115 3.00 -14.90 4.08
C ILE A 115 3.96 -15.86 4.78
N GLN A 116 4.35 -16.94 4.13
CA GLN A 116 5.28 -17.95 4.68
C GLN A 116 6.66 -17.38 4.96
N ASN A 117 7.23 -16.61 4.03
CA ASN A 117 8.52 -15.97 4.22
C ASN A 117 8.47 -14.96 5.38
N ASN A 118 7.36 -14.24 5.55
CA ASN A 118 7.17 -13.37 6.72
C ASN A 118 7.11 -14.16 8.03
N LEU A 119 6.57 -15.38 8.07
CA LEU A 119 6.61 -16.25 9.26
C LEU A 119 8.04 -16.64 9.61
N VAL A 120 8.85 -16.98 8.61
CA VAL A 120 10.28 -17.32 8.83
C VAL A 120 11.03 -16.11 9.40
N VAL A 121 10.80 -14.91 8.86
CA VAL A 121 11.36 -13.68 9.41
C VAL A 121 10.93 -13.47 10.87
N ASP A 122 9.64 -13.63 11.14
CA ASP A 122 9.07 -13.46 12.47
C ASP A 122 9.67 -14.46 13.48
N GLU A 123 9.95 -15.71 13.08
CA GLU A 123 10.65 -16.69 13.92
C GLU A 123 12.08 -16.26 14.26
N ILE A 124 12.79 -15.64 13.31
CA ILE A 124 14.13 -15.09 13.58
C ILE A 124 14.04 -13.91 14.54
N PHE A 125 13.05 -13.03 14.40
CA PHE A 125 12.82 -11.92 15.33
C PHE A 125 12.54 -12.40 16.76
N VAL A 126 11.72 -13.45 16.92
CA VAL A 126 11.44 -14.05 18.24
C VAL A 126 12.72 -14.65 18.85
N ARG A 127 13.57 -15.32 18.04
CA ARG A 127 14.88 -15.83 18.49
C ARG A 127 15.83 -14.73 18.94
N LEU A 128 15.68 -13.52 18.42
CA LEU A 128 16.42 -12.32 18.84
C LEU A 128 15.80 -11.61 20.04
N GLY A 129 14.72 -12.15 20.63
CA GLY A 129 14.04 -11.58 21.79
C GLY A 129 13.07 -10.44 21.47
N MET A 130 12.77 -10.19 20.19
CA MET A 130 11.84 -9.14 19.77
C MET A 130 10.39 -9.57 20.01
N LYS A 131 9.56 -8.65 20.51
CA LYS A 131 8.12 -8.89 20.70
C LYS A 131 7.34 -8.44 19.47
N LEU A 132 6.69 -9.39 18.80
CA LEU A 132 5.86 -9.12 17.63
C LEU A 132 4.47 -8.61 18.05
N ASN A 133 4.16 -7.37 17.67
CA ASN A 133 2.86 -6.75 17.96
C ASN A 133 1.84 -7.02 16.85
N TYR A 134 1.39 -8.27 16.71
CA TYR A 134 0.38 -8.67 15.73
C TYR A 134 -0.95 -7.93 15.85
N ARG A 135 -1.29 -7.45 17.06
CA ARG A 135 -2.47 -6.60 17.29
C ARG A 135 -2.43 -5.30 16.49
N LYS A 136 -1.25 -4.68 16.32
CA LYS A 136 -1.11 -3.42 15.56
C LYS A 136 -1.31 -3.67 14.07
N ILE A 137 -0.76 -4.77 13.56
CA ILE A 137 -0.93 -5.21 12.17
C ILE A 137 -2.40 -5.55 11.90
N TYR A 138 -3.05 -6.27 12.82
CA TYR A 138 -4.47 -6.59 12.73
C TYR A 138 -5.34 -5.33 12.61
N TRP A 139 -5.17 -4.37 13.54
CA TRP A 139 -5.95 -3.14 13.52
C TRP A 139 -5.70 -2.31 12.27
N TYR A 140 -4.47 -2.27 11.77
CA TYR A 140 -4.17 -1.64 10.49
C TYR A 140 -4.93 -2.32 9.34
N SER A 141 -4.82 -3.65 9.20
CA SER A 141 -5.52 -4.39 8.13
C SER A 141 -7.05 -4.27 8.25
N PHE A 142 -7.59 -4.29 9.46
CA PHE A 142 -9.02 -4.12 9.70
C PHE A 142 -9.49 -2.71 9.33
N ALA A 143 -8.80 -1.68 9.83
CA ALA A 143 -9.12 -0.28 9.54
C ALA A 143 -9.02 0.04 8.04
N MET A 144 -7.98 -0.47 7.37
CA MET A 144 -7.83 -0.32 5.92
C MET A 144 -8.95 -1.04 5.15
N SER A 145 -9.31 -2.27 5.54
CA SER A 145 -10.40 -3.01 4.89
C SER A 145 -11.74 -2.32 5.06
N PHE A 146 -12.05 -1.88 6.29
CA PHE A 146 -13.29 -1.16 6.60
C PHE A 146 -13.34 0.19 5.90
N GLY A 147 -12.24 0.95 5.94
CA GLY A 147 -12.12 2.22 5.24
C GLY A 147 -12.33 2.09 3.73
N MET A 148 -11.75 1.06 3.10
CA MET A 148 -11.93 0.82 1.67
C MET A 148 -13.37 0.42 1.32
N LEU A 149 -14.00 -0.41 2.16
CA LEU A 149 -15.41 -0.81 1.97
C LEU A 149 -16.34 0.40 2.11
N LEU A 150 -16.13 1.22 3.14
CA LEU A 150 -16.90 2.45 3.36
C LEU A 150 -16.71 3.43 2.22
N PHE A 151 -15.46 3.61 1.76
CA PHE A 151 -15.14 4.48 0.62
C PHE A 151 -15.87 4.06 -0.65
N ASN A 152 -15.87 2.77 -1.01
CA ASN A 152 -16.61 2.26 -2.16
C ASN A 152 -18.11 2.36 -1.97
N PHE A 153 -18.63 2.07 -0.78
CA PHE A 153 -20.05 2.17 -0.50
C PHE A 153 -20.55 3.61 -0.66
N ILE A 154 -19.82 4.59 -0.08
CA ILE A 154 -20.14 6.01 -0.23
C ILE A 154 -20.08 6.41 -1.69
N TYR A 155 -19.01 6.04 -2.40
CA TYR A 155 -18.86 6.33 -3.84
C TYR A 155 -20.04 5.81 -4.65
N LEU A 156 -20.39 4.52 -4.52
CA LEU A 156 -21.48 3.91 -5.27
C LEU A 156 -22.84 4.52 -4.91
N CYS A 157 -23.07 4.83 -3.63
CA CYS A 157 -24.29 5.51 -3.20
C CYS A 157 -24.39 6.92 -3.79
N VAL A 158 -23.32 7.71 -3.73
CA VAL A 158 -23.28 9.07 -4.31
C VAL A 158 -23.48 9.00 -5.82
N SER A 159 -22.77 8.12 -6.52
CA SER A 159 -22.95 7.92 -7.97
C SER A 159 -24.38 7.53 -8.33
N TYR A 160 -25.01 6.62 -7.58
CA TYR A 160 -26.40 6.24 -7.81
C TYR A 160 -27.38 7.38 -7.52
N MET A 161 -27.15 8.16 -6.46
CA MET A 161 -27.97 9.34 -6.15
C MET A 161 -27.84 10.43 -7.21
N LEU A 162 -26.63 10.68 -7.72
CA LEU A 162 -26.40 11.64 -8.80
C LEU A 162 -27.07 11.20 -10.11
N LEU A 163 -26.99 9.93 -10.47
CA LEU A 163 -27.69 9.38 -11.65
C LEU A 163 -29.21 9.56 -11.51
N ARG A 164 -29.75 9.26 -10.32
CA ARG A 164 -31.18 9.43 -10.06
C ARG A 164 -31.63 10.89 -10.07
N SER A 165 -30.79 11.81 -9.57
CA SER A 165 -31.04 13.26 -9.62
C SER A 165 -31.09 13.76 -11.07
N ALA A 166 -30.18 13.23 -11.90
CA ALA A 166 -30.17 13.48 -13.35
C ALA A 166 -31.27 12.73 -14.13
N GLU A 167 -32.30 12.20 -13.46
CA GLU A 167 -33.40 11.42 -14.08
C GLU A 167 -32.95 10.15 -14.86
N ILE A 168 -31.70 9.72 -14.69
CA ILE A 168 -31.15 8.50 -15.31
C ILE A 168 -31.36 7.33 -14.35
N THR A 169 -32.14 6.33 -14.77
CA THR A 169 -32.32 5.08 -14.02
C THR A 169 -31.58 3.94 -14.70
N PRO A 170 -30.31 3.66 -14.33
CA PRO A 170 -29.54 2.60 -14.97
C PRO A 170 -30.16 1.22 -14.66
N SER A 171 -30.12 0.32 -15.63
CA SER A 171 -30.50 -1.08 -15.39
C SER A 171 -29.57 -1.69 -14.34
N PHE A 172 -30.06 -2.71 -13.62
CA PHE A 172 -29.25 -3.42 -12.61
C PHE A 172 -27.93 -3.94 -13.21
N VAL A 173 -27.97 -4.39 -14.46
CA VAL A 173 -26.80 -4.93 -15.19
C VAL A 173 -25.78 -3.83 -15.47
N VAL A 174 -26.21 -2.66 -15.94
CA VAL A 174 -25.33 -1.52 -16.22
C VAL A 174 -24.68 -1.01 -14.93
N PHE A 175 -25.45 -0.82 -13.86
CA PHE A 175 -24.91 -0.36 -12.58
C PHE A 175 -23.95 -1.38 -11.96
N THR A 176 -24.23 -2.68 -12.09
CA THR A 176 -23.32 -3.74 -11.63
C THR A 176 -22.02 -3.74 -12.43
N THR A 177 -22.08 -3.54 -13.74
CA THR A 177 -20.90 -3.45 -14.62
C THR A 177 -20.02 -2.25 -14.27
N PHE A 178 -20.63 -1.16 -13.80
CA PHE A 178 -19.91 0.00 -13.24
C PHE A 178 -19.33 -0.28 -11.84
N ALA A 179 -20.08 -0.92 -10.95
CA ALA A 179 -19.68 -1.11 -9.55
C ALA A 179 -18.56 -2.16 -9.36
N LEU A 180 -18.63 -3.28 -10.09
CA LEU A 180 -17.71 -4.41 -9.90
C LEU A 180 -16.22 -4.05 -10.13
N PRO A 181 -15.83 -3.32 -11.20
CA PRO A 181 -14.46 -2.86 -11.37
C PRO A 181 -13.91 -2.10 -10.17
N HIS A 182 -14.66 -1.13 -9.64
CA HIS A 182 -14.24 -0.32 -8.49
C HIS A 182 -13.99 -1.17 -7.25
N ILE A 183 -14.88 -2.13 -6.97
CA ILE A 183 -14.74 -3.07 -5.87
C ILE A 183 -13.49 -3.96 -6.06
N ASN A 184 -13.29 -4.50 -7.26
CA ASN A 184 -12.16 -5.40 -7.56
C ASN A 184 -10.80 -4.69 -7.50
N ILE A 185 -10.72 -3.47 -8.04
CA ILE A 185 -9.54 -2.60 -7.93
C ILE A 185 -9.25 -2.31 -6.45
N SER A 186 -10.28 -1.97 -5.68
CA SER A 186 -10.13 -1.68 -4.24
C SER A 186 -9.64 -2.87 -3.44
N ILE A 187 -10.14 -4.07 -3.74
CA ILE A 187 -9.65 -5.31 -3.15
C ILE A 187 -8.18 -5.55 -3.51
N MET A 188 -7.79 -5.33 -4.77
CA MET A 188 -6.40 -5.51 -5.21
C MET A 188 -5.44 -4.53 -4.50
N VAL A 189 -5.82 -3.25 -4.41
CA VAL A 189 -5.03 -2.24 -3.70
C VAL A 189 -4.97 -2.54 -2.20
N PHE A 190 -6.06 -2.98 -1.59
CA PHE A 190 -6.05 -3.42 -0.20
C PHE A 190 -5.05 -4.57 0.05
N LYS A 191 -5.01 -5.58 -0.85
CA LYS A 191 -4.04 -6.68 -0.77
C LYS A 191 -2.60 -6.15 -0.83
N PHE A 192 -2.32 -5.27 -1.80
CA PHE A 192 -1.00 -4.64 -1.95
C PHE A 192 -0.59 -3.87 -0.69
N MET A 193 -1.51 -3.06 -0.14
CA MET A 193 -1.28 -2.30 1.09
C MET A 193 -1.01 -3.19 2.30
N CYS A 194 -1.74 -4.29 2.45
CA CYS A 194 -1.49 -5.23 3.54
C CYS A 194 -0.11 -5.89 3.43
N THR A 195 0.25 -6.36 2.24
CA THR A 195 1.54 -7.04 2.03
C THR A 195 2.73 -6.10 2.20
N THR A 196 2.64 -4.88 1.67
CA THR A 196 3.70 -3.85 1.83
C THR A 196 3.80 -3.39 3.28
N HIS A 197 2.67 -3.21 3.98
CA HIS A 197 2.69 -2.90 5.41
C HIS A 197 3.33 -4.02 6.25
N LEU A 198 3.09 -5.29 5.89
CA LEU A 198 3.72 -6.42 6.55
C LEU A 198 5.25 -6.33 6.45
N ALA A 199 5.78 -6.16 5.24
CA ALA A 199 7.21 -5.98 4.99
C ALA A 199 7.77 -4.73 5.70
N LYS A 200 7.09 -3.59 5.60
CA LYS A 200 7.45 -2.34 6.28
C LYS A 200 7.61 -2.54 7.78
N SER A 201 6.67 -3.22 8.43
CA SER A 201 6.72 -3.47 9.87
C SER A 201 7.95 -4.28 10.27
N ARG A 202 8.44 -5.19 9.42
CA ARG A 202 9.66 -5.97 9.68
C ARG A 202 10.92 -5.16 9.42
N PHE A 203 10.95 -4.32 8.40
CA PHE A 203 12.04 -3.35 8.23
C PHE A 203 12.13 -2.41 9.43
N HIS A 204 10.99 -1.98 9.99
CA HIS A 204 10.99 -1.19 11.21
C HIS A 204 11.63 -1.92 12.39
N MET A 205 11.26 -3.19 12.63
CA MET A 205 11.89 -3.99 13.69
C MET A 205 13.38 -4.25 13.43
N LEU A 206 13.77 -4.46 12.18
CA LEU A 206 15.18 -4.58 11.79
C LEU A 206 15.96 -3.30 12.12
N ASN A 207 15.36 -2.13 11.86
CA ASN A 207 15.92 -0.83 12.24
C ASN A 207 16.01 -0.65 13.76
N GLU A 208 15.03 -1.14 14.52
CA GLU A 208 15.10 -1.13 16.00
C GLU A 208 16.28 -1.95 16.52
N ILE A 209 16.51 -3.15 15.97
CA ILE A 209 17.68 -3.97 16.35
C ILE A 209 18.99 -3.26 16.00
N LEU A 210 19.09 -2.70 14.79
CA LEU A 210 20.27 -1.94 14.39
C LEU A 210 20.50 -0.70 15.28
N GLN A 211 19.42 -0.04 15.70
CA GLN A 211 19.51 1.09 16.61
C GLN A 211 19.95 0.65 18.01
N ASP A 212 19.45 -0.47 18.52
CA ASP A 212 19.90 -1.03 19.81
C ASP A 212 21.39 -1.42 19.77
N ILE A 213 21.89 -1.94 18.63
CA ILE A 213 23.33 -2.21 18.41
C ILE A 213 24.13 -0.91 18.41
N LEU A 214 23.62 0.15 17.77
CA LEU A 214 24.26 1.46 17.73
C LEU A 214 24.36 2.06 19.13
N ASP A 215 23.25 2.05 19.87
CA ASP A 215 23.16 2.60 21.22
C ASP A 215 24.09 1.84 22.18
N SER A 216 24.21 0.50 22.06
CA SER A 216 25.15 -0.28 22.89
C SER A 216 26.61 0.06 22.63
N HIS A 217 27.00 0.27 21.36
CA HIS A 217 28.37 0.68 21.02
C HIS A 217 28.67 2.09 21.53
N ILE A 218 27.70 3.02 21.46
CA ILE A 218 27.84 4.37 22.01
C ILE A 218 28.04 4.33 23.52
N GLU A 219 27.27 3.51 24.24
CA GLU A 219 27.44 3.31 25.69
C GLU A 219 28.83 2.76 26.04
N ASP A 220 29.32 1.76 25.30
CA ASP A 220 30.64 1.17 25.53
C ASP A 220 31.77 2.18 25.20
N SER A 221 31.68 2.93 24.10
CA SER A 221 32.63 4.00 23.77
C SER A 221 32.65 5.10 24.83
N HIS A 222 31.49 5.57 25.31
CA HIS A 222 31.43 6.56 26.38
C HIS A 222 31.93 6.03 27.72
N ALA A 223 31.67 4.76 28.04
CA ALA A 223 32.23 4.13 29.24
C ALA A 223 33.76 4.06 29.16
N VAL A 224 34.32 3.77 27.98
CA VAL A 224 35.76 3.79 27.72
C VAL A 224 36.33 5.21 27.81
N GLU A 225 35.64 6.24 27.33
CA GLU A 225 36.05 7.66 27.49
C GLU A 225 35.94 8.20 28.93
N LEU A 226 35.01 7.68 29.75
CA LEU A 226 34.91 8.03 31.17
C LEU A 226 35.94 7.26 32.03
N SER A 227 36.29 6.04 31.64
CA SER A 227 37.24 5.18 32.35
C SER A 227 38.71 5.67 32.46
N PRO A 228 39.27 6.57 31.62
CA PRO A 228 40.62 7.10 31.82
C PRO A 228 40.66 8.12 32.95
N LEU A 229 39.51 8.63 33.42
CA LEU A 229 39.45 9.58 34.52
C LEU A 229 39.41 8.92 35.91
N HIS A 230 39.20 7.60 35.98
CA HIS A 230 39.03 6.89 37.26
C HIS A 230 40.21 6.00 37.69
N SER A 231 41.32 5.99 36.93
CA SER A 231 42.54 5.25 37.29
C SER A 231 43.60 6.08 38.03
N VAL A 232 43.39 7.38 38.25
CA VAL A 232 44.33 8.26 38.96
C VAL A 232 43.73 8.92 40.20
N VAL A 233 43.03 8.16 41.06
CA VAL A 233 42.90 8.55 42.48
C VAL A 233 42.87 7.30 43.36
N ARG A 234 44.04 6.66 43.50
CA ARG A 234 44.34 5.80 44.65
C ARG A 234 45.49 6.42 45.42
N ILE A 235 45.24 7.58 46.06
CA ILE A 235 46.15 8.15 47.04
C ILE A 235 45.39 8.31 48.35
N ASN A 236 45.94 7.65 49.37
CA ASN A 236 45.58 7.67 50.78
C ASN A 236 44.94 8.98 51.25
N ARG A 237 43.79 8.87 51.93
CA ARG A 237 43.52 9.62 53.16
C ARG A 237 42.48 8.92 54.01
N SER A 238 42.98 8.34 55.10
CA SER A 238 42.24 8.12 56.33
C SER A 238 41.73 9.46 56.88
N VAL A 239 40.51 9.46 57.43
CA VAL A 239 40.06 10.01 58.72
C VAL A 239 38.53 10.25 58.66
N PRO A 240 37.77 9.94 59.74
CA PRO A 240 36.33 9.69 59.71
C PRO A 240 35.53 10.94 60.09
N ARG A 241 34.17 10.89 59.98
CA ARG A 241 33.19 11.26 61.04
C ARG A 241 31.82 11.74 60.51
N ARG A 242 30.80 10.99 60.95
CA ARG A 242 29.41 11.33 61.35
C ARG A 242 28.39 11.90 60.34
N ARG A 243 27.32 11.11 60.18
CA ARG A 243 25.93 11.52 59.90
C ARG A 243 25.45 12.60 60.88
N PRO A 244 24.40 13.35 60.49
CA PRO A 244 23.13 13.14 61.16
C PRO A 244 21.98 12.82 60.19
N THR A 245 21.12 11.95 60.69
CA THR A 245 19.79 11.56 60.21
C THR A 245 18.83 12.74 60.18
N THR A 246 18.09 12.89 59.07
CA THR A 246 16.67 13.27 59.07
C THR A 246 15.95 12.56 57.93
N ILE A 247 14.78 12.06 58.30
CA ILE A 247 13.85 11.22 57.54
C ILE A 247 13.05 12.11 56.58
N SER A 248 12.96 11.76 55.31
CA SER A 248 11.73 11.94 54.52
C SER A 248 11.72 11.00 53.32
N MET A 249 10.54 10.42 53.11
CA MET A 249 10.23 9.43 52.09
C MET A 249 10.15 10.08 50.71
N ALA A 250 10.72 9.45 49.68
CA ALA A 250 10.27 9.64 48.31
C ALA A 250 10.67 8.46 47.40
N SER A 251 9.64 7.77 46.93
CA SER A 251 9.52 7.06 45.65
C SER A 251 10.60 6.04 45.27
N ASN A 252 10.22 4.76 45.43
CA ASN A 252 10.56 3.71 44.48
C ASN A 252 10.24 4.18 43.05
N GLN A 253 11.24 4.71 42.35
CA GLN A 253 11.24 4.70 40.88
C GLN A 253 11.78 3.35 40.43
N GLN A 254 10.88 2.38 40.38
CA GLN A 254 11.05 1.21 39.53
C GLN A 254 11.04 1.70 38.08
N GLN A 255 12.24 1.94 37.53
CA GLN A 255 12.43 1.91 36.09
C GLN A 255 11.94 0.55 35.59
N PRO A 256 11.02 0.48 34.61
CA PRO A 256 10.61 -0.79 34.05
C PRO A 256 11.83 -1.38 33.34
N GLN A 257 12.32 -2.49 33.87
CA GLN A 257 13.42 -3.23 33.28
C GLN A 257 13.05 -3.63 31.85
N ARG A 258 13.70 -3.00 30.87
CA ARG A 258 13.82 -3.52 29.49
C ARG A 258 14.71 -4.78 29.53
N TYR A 259 14.22 -5.87 30.13
CA TYR A 259 14.85 -7.17 29.95
C TYR A 259 14.47 -7.72 28.57
N SER A 260 15.46 -7.88 27.67
CA SER A 260 15.70 -9.13 26.89
C SER A 260 16.49 -8.95 25.57
N VAL A 261 16.54 -7.77 24.93
CA VAL A 261 17.18 -7.62 23.60
C VAL A 261 18.63 -7.13 23.72
N ALA A 262 18.85 -6.07 24.50
CA ALA A 262 20.18 -5.52 24.76
C ALA A 262 21.15 -6.55 25.36
N SER A 263 20.68 -7.48 26.21
CA SER A 263 21.54 -8.51 26.81
C SER A 263 22.00 -9.59 25.82
N ILE A 264 21.16 -9.97 24.84
CA ILE A 264 21.53 -10.97 23.81
C ILE A 264 22.45 -10.33 22.78
N ILE A 265 22.14 -9.10 22.37
CA ILE A 265 22.96 -8.32 21.43
C ILE A 265 24.34 -8.05 22.02
N ARG A 266 24.41 -7.65 23.31
CA ARG A 266 25.67 -7.37 24.01
C ARG A 266 26.51 -8.62 24.28
N GLN A 267 25.89 -9.80 24.36
CA GLN A 267 26.63 -11.05 24.52
C GLN A 267 27.36 -11.50 23.25
N ASN A 268 26.81 -11.24 22.05
CA ASN A 268 27.42 -11.61 20.77
C ASN A 268 26.97 -10.67 19.62
N PRO A 269 27.57 -9.46 19.48
CA PRO A 269 27.18 -8.49 18.45
C PRO A 269 27.39 -9.04 17.02
N GLU A 270 28.39 -9.89 16.84
CA GLU A 270 28.68 -10.57 15.58
C GLU A 270 27.52 -11.47 15.11
N LEU A 271 26.91 -12.21 16.04
CA LEU A 271 25.76 -13.07 15.77
C LEU A 271 24.51 -12.24 15.47
N ALA A 272 24.29 -11.15 16.20
CA ALA A 272 23.20 -10.23 15.94
C ALA A 272 23.30 -9.62 14.52
N LEU A 273 24.47 -9.14 14.13
CA LEU A 273 24.72 -8.62 12.77
C LEU A 273 24.52 -9.68 11.69
N ARG A 274 24.95 -10.93 11.93
CA ARG A 274 24.68 -12.04 11.01
C ARG A 274 23.17 -12.25 10.80
N GLN A 275 22.39 -12.21 11.87
CA GLN A 275 20.94 -12.36 11.76
C GLN A 275 20.28 -11.16 11.08
N VAL A 276 20.73 -9.93 11.35
CA VAL A 276 20.28 -8.72 10.66
C VAL A 276 20.50 -8.84 9.15
N THR A 277 21.68 -9.28 8.72
CA THR A 277 22.01 -9.52 7.31
C THR A 277 21.05 -10.54 6.65
N ASN A 278 20.77 -11.65 7.34
CA ASN A 278 19.86 -12.68 6.87
C ASN A 278 18.41 -12.16 6.78
N ILE A 279 17.94 -11.45 7.80
CA ILE A 279 16.60 -10.84 7.83
C ILE A 279 16.46 -9.84 6.69
N HIS A 280 17.44 -8.95 6.50
CA HIS A 280 17.42 -7.97 5.41
C HIS A 280 17.30 -8.67 4.05
N ASN A 281 18.09 -9.72 3.82
CA ASN A 281 17.99 -10.52 2.60
C ASN A 281 16.59 -11.08 2.40
N LEU A 282 16.05 -11.77 3.40
CA LEU A 282 14.73 -12.38 3.29
C LEU A 282 13.62 -11.32 3.09
N LEU A 283 13.76 -10.14 3.69
CA LEU A 283 12.83 -9.02 3.46
C LEU A 283 12.91 -8.45 2.05
N CYS A 284 14.10 -8.36 1.46
CA CYS A 284 14.24 -8.03 0.04
C CYS A 284 13.60 -9.09 -0.86
N ASP A 285 13.76 -10.39 -0.56
CA ASP A 285 13.10 -11.48 -1.29
C ASP A 285 11.57 -11.38 -1.20
N ILE A 286 11.06 -11.05 -0.02
CA ILE A 286 9.62 -10.79 0.21
C ILE A 286 9.16 -9.61 -0.65
N CYS A 287 9.89 -8.49 -0.65
CA CYS A 287 9.53 -7.32 -1.46
C CYS A 287 9.53 -7.62 -2.96
N ASN A 288 10.52 -8.35 -3.46
CA ASN A 288 10.57 -8.78 -4.86
C ASN A 288 9.38 -9.70 -5.19
N THR A 289 9.02 -10.61 -4.28
CA THR A 289 7.86 -11.48 -4.47
C THR A 289 6.54 -10.69 -4.47
N ILE A 290 6.43 -9.65 -3.63
CA ILE A 290 5.29 -8.71 -3.64
C ILE A 290 5.23 -8.00 -4.99
N GLU A 291 6.35 -7.42 -5.44
CA GLU A 291 6.44 -6.74 -6.73
C GLU A 291 6.01 -7.66 -7.88
N GLU A 292 6.59 -8.85 -8.02
CA GLU A 292 6.25 -9.82 -9.06
C GLU A 292 4.77 -10.23 -9.05
N TYR A 293 4.15 -10.31 -7.87
CA TYR A 293 2.74 -10.67 -7.75
C TYR A 293 1.80 -9.54 -8.22
N PHE A 294 2.14 -8.29 -7.89
CA PHE A 294 1.28 -7.13 -8.13
C PHE A 294 1.65 -6.34 -9.40
N THR A 295 2.77 -6.65 -10.06
CA THR A 295 3.33 -5.86 -11.16
C THR A 295 2.33 -5.56 -12.29
N TYR A 296 1.69 -6.58 -12.88
CA TYR A 296 0.73 -6.39 -13.96
C TYR A 296 -0.64 -5.89 -13.49
N PRO A 297 -1.23 -6.39 -12.39
CA PRO A 297 -2.47 -5.82 -11.86
C PRO A 297 -2.35 -4.33 -11.53
N LEU A 298 -1.25 -3.90 -10.89
CA LEU A 298 -1.04 -2.47 -10.58
C LEU A 298 -0.76 -1.66 -11.83
N LEU A 299 -0.03 -2.20 -12.82
CA LEU A 299 0.13 -1.54 -14.11
C LEU A 299 -1.23 -1.25 -14.76
N ALA A 300 -2.11 -2.25 -14.83
CA ALA A 300 -3.43 -2.11 -15.43
C ALA A 300 -4.32 -1.16 -14.63
N ILE A 301 -4.28 -1.21 -13.29
CA ILE A 301 -5.01 -0.28 -12.41
C ILE A 301 -4.53 1.15 -12.60
N ILE A 302 -3.22 1.40 -12.68
CA ILE A 302 -2.67 2.74 -12.85
C ILE A 302 -2.99 3.28 -14.25
N ALA A 303 -2.87 2.44 -15.28
CA ALA A 303 -3.21 2.81 -16.65
C ALA A 303 -4.70 3.18 -16.80
N ILE A 304 -5.61 2.35 -16.28
CA ILE A 304 -7.04 2.64 -16.36
C ILE A 304 -7.41 3.88 -15.53
N SER A 305 -6.83 4.04 -14.33
CA SER A 305 -7.06 5.22 -13.48
C SER A 305 -6.60 6.49 -14.18
N PHE A 306 -5.44 6.45 -14.85
CA PHE A 306 -4.95 7.59 -15.63
C PHE A 306 -5.89 7.96 -16.77
N LEU A 307 -6.37 6.97 -17.53
CA LEU A 307 -7.30 7.22 -18.63
C LEU A 307 -8.62 7.79 -18.12
N PHE A 308 -9.18 7.27 -17.02
CA PHE A 308 -10.39 7.85 -16.42
C PHE A 308 -10.17 9.30 -16.00
N ILE A 309 -9.07 9.63 -15.33
CA ILE A 309 -8.76 11.01 -14.96
C ILE A 309 -8.70 11.91 -16.22
N LEU A 310 -8.01 11.46 -17.28
CA LEU A 310 -7.91 12.23 -18.54
C LEU A 310 -9.26 12.45 -19.23
N PHE A 311 -10.07 11.39 -19.33
CA PHE A 311 -11.38 11.50 -19.97
C PHE A 311 -12.36 12.32 -19.13
N ASP A 312 -12.34 12.16 -17.80
CA ASP A 312 -13.17 12.95 -16.88
C ASP A 312 -12.81 14.44 -16.97
N ASP A 313 -11.52 14.78 -16.96
CA ASP A 313 -11.04 16.16 -17.19
C ASP A 313 -11.51 16.72 -18.53
N PHE A 314 -11.42 15.92 -19.60
CA PHE A 314 -11.89 16.30 -20.93
C PHE A 314 -13.40 16.56 -20.96
N TYR A 315 -14.20 15.68 -20.36
CA TYR A 315 -15.66 15.82 -20.32
C TYR A 315 -16.09 17.05 -19.52
N ILE A 316 -15.44 17.31 -18.37
CA ILE A 316 -15.67 18.52 -17.57
C ILE A 316 -15.32 19.78 -18.38
N LEU A 317 -14.21 19.75 -19.12
CA LEU A 317 -13.78 20.87 -19.95
C LEU A 317 -14.74 21.11 -21.14
N GLU A 318 -15.20 20.05 -21.79
CA GLU A 318 -16.12 20.12 -22.94
C GLU A 318 -17.44 20.81 -22.56
N VAL A 319 -18.04 20.47 -21.42
CA VAL A 319 -19.26 21.13 -20.94
C VAL A 319 -19.02 22.59 -20.58
N LYS A 320 -17.90 22.91 -19.92
CA LYS A 320 -17.58 24.30 -19.54
C LYS A 320 -17.36 25.21 -20.75
N LEU A 321 -16.77 24.68 -21.82
CA LEU A 321 -16.48 25.46 -23.03
C LEU A 321 -17.67 25.52 -24.00
N ASN A 322 -18.57 24.53 -23.99
CA ASN A 322 -19.74 24.50 -24.83
C ASN A 322 -21.01 24.18 -24.02
N PRO A 323 -21.62 25.17 -23.34
CA PRO A 323 -22.79 24.95 -22.49
C PRO A 323 -23.99 24.33 -23.22
N ASN A 324 -24.06 24.50 -24.54
CA ASN A 324 -25.13 24.00 -25.39
C ASN A 324 -25.02 22.50 -25.72
N CYS A 325 -23.96 21.80 -25.28
CA CYS A 325 -23.77 20.38 -25.57
C CYS A 325 -24.55 19.44 -24.63
N VAL A 326 -25.12 19.97 -23.55
CA VAL A 326 -25.90 19.21 -22.56
C VAL A 326 -27.36 19.58 -22.72
N GLU A 327 -28.07 18.89 -23.62
CA GLU A 327 -29.52 19.03 -23.75
C GLU A 327 -30.22 18.21 -22.66
N GLY A 328 -30.82 18.88 -21.66
CA GLY A 328 -31.81 18.25 -20.77
C GLY A 328 -31.35 17.80 -19.38
N PHE A 329 -30.14 18.12 -18.92
CA PHE A 329 -29.68 17.81 -17.55
C PHE A 329 -29.28 19.06 -16.78
N GLU A 330 -29.43 19.03 -15.45
CA GLU A 330 -28.77 20.01 -14.59
C GLU A 330 -27.25 19.76 -14.64
N ALA A 331 -26.51 20.77 -15.11
CA ALA A 331 -25.08 20.68 -15.34
C ALA A 331 -24.30 20.35 -14.05
N ASP A 332 -24.87 20.66 -12.90
CA ASP A 332 -24.26 20.47 -11.59
C ASP A 332 -24.13 18.99 -11.21
N GLU A 333 -25.13 18.14 -11.47
CA GLU A 333 -25.08 16.68 -11.26
C GLU A 333 -23.99 16.04 -12.12
N PHE A 334 -23.90 16.48 -13.37
CA PHE A 334 -22.89 16.01 -14.29
C PHE A 334 -21.49 16.31 -13.75
N PHE A 335 -21.21 17.56 -13.38
CA PHE A 335 -19.91 17.93 -12.81
C PHE A 335 -19.62 17.16 -11.52
N ALA A 336 -20.62 17.03 -10.65
CA ALA A 336 -20.49 16.26 -9.41
C ALA A 336 -20.15 14.79 -9.66
N PHE A 337 -20.74 14.15 -10.68
CA PHE A 337 -20.49 12.76 -11.02
C PHE A 337 -19.05 12.54 -11.47
N PHE A 338 -18.57 13.32 -12.45
CA PHE A 338 -17.22 13.19 -13.00
C PHE A 338 -16.14 13.60 -12.00
N ILE A 339 -16.38 14.63 -11.18
CA ILE A 339 -15.45 15.00 -10.09
C ILE A 339 -15.37 13.89 -9.04
N THR A 340 -16.51 13.29 -8.68
CA THR A 340 -16.54 12.19 -7.71
C THR A 340 -15.82 10.96 -8.23
N GLN A 341 -15.99 10.63 -9.52
CA GLN A 341 -15.27 9.56 -10.20
C GLN A 341 -13.76 9.82 -10.28
N MET A 342 -13.36 11.01 -10.72
CA MET A 342 -11.95 11.41 -10.77
C MET A 342 -11.30 11.33 -9.38
N PHE A 343 -11.98 11.85 -8.35
CA PHE A 343 -11.51 11.80 -6.96
C PHE A 343 -11.27 10.35 -6.51
N TRP A 344 -12.16 9.43 -6.89
CA TRP A 344 -12.01 8.02 -6.58
C TRP A 344 -10.70 7.45 -7.12
N TYR A 345 -10.43 7.65 -8.41
CA TYR A 345 -9.21 7.16 -9.06
C TYR A 345 -7.93 7.81 -8.53
N VAL A 346 -7.96 9.10 -8.18
CA VAL A 346 -6.83 9.79 -7.54
C VAL A 346 -6.51 9.15 -6.18
N ILE A 347 -7.52 8.86 -5.36
CA ILE A 347 -7.31 8.19 -4.05
C ILE A 347 -6.69 6.80 -4.24
N ILE A 348 -7.15 6.03 -5.23
CA ILE A 348 -6.56 4.71 -5.55
C ILE A 348 -5.07 4.81 -5.87
N ILE A 349 -4.66 5.74 -6.74
CA ILE A 349 -3.25 5.95 -7.09
C ILE A 349 -2.44 6.37 -5.87
N VAL A 350 -2.95 7.31 -5.07
CA VAL A 350 -2.28 7.78 -3.84
C VAL A 350 -2.08 6.64 -2.84
N LEU A 351 -3.05 5.75 -2.68
CA LEU A 351 -2.93 4.57 -1.81
C LEU A 351 -1.82 3.64 -2.28
N ILE A 352 -1.77 3.31 -3.57
CA ILE A 352 -0.70 2.47 -4.16
C ILE A 352 0.66 3.11 -3.88
N VAL A 353 0.83 4.39 -4.22
CA VAL A 353 2.10 5.12 -4.07
C VAL A 353 2.55 5.23 -2.62
N GLU A 354 1.63 5.49 -1.69
CA GLU A 354 1.98 5.66 -0.27
C GLU A 354 2.36 4.31 0.38
N GLY A 355 1.73 3.20 -0.03
CA GLY A 355 2.07 1.85 0.45
C GLY A 355 3.51 1.44 0.13
N SER A 356 3.91 1.57 -1.12
CA SER A 356 5.28 1.31 -1.59
C SER A 356 6.27 2.32 -1.02
N SER A 357 5.98 3.62 -1.12
CA SER A 357 6.90 4.69 -0.68
C SER A 357 7.26 4.59 0.80
N ARG A 358 6.29 4.26 1.66
CA ARG A 358 6.54 4.03 3.10
C ARG A 358 7.48 2.86 3.34
N THR A 359 7.34 1.79 2.56
CA THR A 359 8.16 0.59 2.70
C THR A 359 9.59 0.86 2.24
N ILE A 360 9.77 1.50 1.08
CA ILE A 360 11.06 1.93 0.53
C ILE A 360 11.78 2.88 1.50
N LYS A 361 11.04 3.82 2.11
CA LYS A 361 11.61 4.76 3.09
C LYS A 361 12.09 4.05 4.35
N GLU A 362 11.34 3.07 4.87
CA GLU A 362 11.78 2.32 6.05
C GLU A 362 12.98 1.41 5.75
N SER A 363 13.02 0.74 4.60
CA SER A 363 14.20 -0.07 4.22
C SER A 363 15.46 0.79 4.03
N GLY A 364 15.32 2.02 3.53
CA GLY A 364 16.43 2.95 3.36
C GLY A 364 17.08 3.41 4.67
N LYS A 365 16.36 3.37 5.80
CA LYS A 365 16.93 3.73 7.11
C LYS A 365 18.00 2.74 7.57
N CYS A 366 17.91 1.47 7.18
CA CYS A 366 18.88 0.43 7.56
C CYS A 366 20.31 0.87 7.20
N ALA A 367 20.50 1.38 5.99
CA ALA A 367 21.81 1.83 5.51
C ALA A 367 22.37 2.99 6.36
N ALA A 368 21.51 3.96 6.69
CA ALA A 368 21.92 5.10 7.51
C ALA A 368 22.38 4.66 8.91
N ILE A 369 21.69 3.70 9.55
CA ILE A 369 22.06 3.20 10.88
C ILE A 369 23.36 2.39 10.79
N VAL A 370 23.51 1.51 9.80
CA VAL A 370 24.74 0.72 9.59
C VAL A 370 25.97 1.60 9.40
N HIS A 371 25.87 2.69 8.63
CA HIS A 371 26.97 3.63 8.47
C HIS A 371 27.32 4.39 9.75
N LYS A 372 26.34 4.68 10.61
CA LYS A 372 26.61 5.27 11.93
C LYS A 372 27.40 4.30 12.81
N ILE A 373 27.03 3.02 12.84
CA ILE A 373 27.74 1.99 13.60
C ILE A 373 29.18 1.86 13.06
N LEU A 374 29.34 1.81 11.74
CA LEU A 374 30.66 1.68 11.10
C LEU A 374 31.64 2.81 11.47
N ASN A 375 31.12 4.00 11.75
CA ASN A 375 31.94 5.16 12.14
C ASN A 375 32.39 5.15 13.60
N ILE A 376 31.74 4.37 14.47
CA ILE A 376 32.07 4.30 15.91
C ILE A 376 32.72 2.96 16.31
N THR A 377 32.64 1.93 15.45
CA THR A 377 33.22 0.62 15.72
C THR A 377 34.72 0.58 15.40
N ASP A 378 35.53 0.24 16.40
CA ASP A 378 36.97 -0.03 16.26
C ASP A 378 37.30 -1.53 16.11
N ASP A 379 36.35 -2.43 16.38
CA ASP A 379 36.51 -3.88 16.22
C ASP A 379 36.57 -4.27 14.72
N GLY A 380 37.68 -4.88 14.32
CA GLY A 380 37.94 -5.27 12.93
C GLY A 380 36.94 -6.29 12.35
N ASP A 381 36.50 -7.27 13.14
CA ASP A 381 35.60 -8.33 12.68
C ASP A 381 34.16 -7.81 12.52
N ILE A 382 33.71 -6.96 13.46
CA ILE A 382 32.42 -6.27 13.38
C ILE A 382 32.42 -5.29 12.21
N ARG A 383 33.51 -4.54 12.03
CA ARG A 383 33.68 -3.59 10.94
C ARG A 383 33.63 -4.28 9.57
N ASP A 384 34.32 -5.40 9.37
CA ASP A 384 34.26 -6.18 8.12
C ASP A 384 32.82 -6.64 7.80
N ARG A 385 32.09 -7.13 8.81
CA ARG A 385 30.68 -7.54 8.65
C ARG A 385 29.77 -6.38 8.31
N LEU A 386 29.96 -5.22 8.94
CA LEU A 386 29.22 -4.01 8.66
C LEU A 386 29.51 -3.48 7.24
N LEU A 387 30.75 -3.58 6.76
CA LEU A 387 31.12 -3.25 5.38
C LEU A 387 30.40 -4.18 4.40
N ARG A 388 30.39 -5.50 4.65
CA ARG A 388 29.63 -6.46 3.84
C ARG A 388 28.13 -6.17 3.83
N LEU A 389 27.56 -5.84 4.98
CA LEU A 389 26.16 -5.45 5.09
C LEU A 389 25.88 -4.13 4.35
N SER A 390 26.75 -3.13 4.48
CA SER A 390 26.65 -1.85 3.75
C SER A 390 26.63 -2.06 2.23
N LEU A 391 27.54 -2.90 1.71
CA LEU A 391 27.56 -3.29 0.30
C LEU A 391 26.24 -3.97 -0.12
N GLN A 392 25.74 -4.90 0.68
CA GLN A 392 24.46 -5.56 0.42
C GLN A 392 23.29 -4.56 0.41
N LEU A 393 23.23 -3.63 1.37
CA LEU A 393 22.19 -2.59 1.44
C LEU A 393 22.25 -1.65 0.21
N GLN A 394 23.45 -1.41 -0.31
CA GLN A 394 23.65 -0.60 -1.51
C GLN A 394 23.15 -1.33 -2.78
N HIS A 395 23.48 -2.62 -2.93
CA HIS A 395 23.16 -3.38 -4.15
C HIS A 395 21.75 -3.99 -4.15
N ARG A 396 21.19 -4.26 -2.97
CA ARG A 396 19.90 -4.94 -2.82
C ARG A 396 18.83 -3.99 -2.28
N ARG A 397 18.58 -2.91 -3.02
CA ARG A 397 17.59 -1.91 -2.62
C ARG A 397 16.17 -2.38 -2.94
N VAL A 398 15.28 -2.24 -1.97
CA VAL A 398 13.84 -2.44 -2.19
C VAL A 398 13.34 -1.38 -3.17
N ARG A 399 12.72 -1.83 -4.25
CA ARG A 399 12.02 -1.02 -5.23
C ARG A 399 10.71 -1.72 -5.55
N PHE A 400 9.69 -0.94 -5.86
CA PHE A 400 8.43 -1.46 -6.37
C PHE A 400 8.20 -0.80 -7.71
N THR A 401 8.10 -1.59 -8.77
CA THR A 401 7.84 -1.12 -10.13
C THR A 401 6.60 -1.79 -10.70
N ALA A 402 6.02 -1.14 -11.71
CA ALA A 402 4.98 -1.72 -12.55
C ALA A 402 5.59 -2.12 -13.90
N ALA A 403 5.73 -3.43 -14.13
CA ALA A 403 6.39 -4.04 -15.29
C ALA A 403 7.76 -3.43 -15.64
N GLU A 404 8.51 -2.95 -14.64
CA GLU A 404 9.76 -2.18 -14.81
C GLU A 404 9.63 -0.89 -15.63
N LEU A 405 8.42 -0.50 -16.05
CA LEU A 405 8.15 0.70 -16.83
C LEU A 405 8.31 1.97 -16.00
N PHE A 406 7.85 1.93 -14.75
CA PHE A 406 7.94 3.06 -13.82
C PHE A 406 7.96 2.59 -12.36
N ASN A 407 8.55 3.43 -11.51
CA ASN A 407 8.59 3.23 -10.06
C ASN A 407 7.24 3.60 -9.44
N LEU A 408 6.77 2.77 -8.51
CA LEU A 408 5.61 3.04 -7.67
C LEU A 408 6.04 3.92 -6.49
N ASP A 409 6.45 5.14 -6.73
CA ASP A 409 6.81 6.10 -5.68
C ASP A 409 6.16 7.47 -5.92
N ARG A 410 6.48 8.46 -5.08
CA ARG A 410 5.88 9.80 -5.17
C ARG A 410 6.17 10.50 -6.50
N THR A 411 7.19 10.09 -7.25
CA THR A 411 7.48 10.65 -8.57
C THR A 411 6.40 10.28 -9.59
N LEU A 412 5.73 9.13 -9.43
CA LEU A 412 4.63 8.72 -10.30
C LEU A 412 3.49 9.75 -10.32
N ILE A 413 3.09 10.24 -9.14
CA ILE A 413 2.01 11.25 -9.05
C ILE A 413 2.43 12.52 -9.80
N PHE A 414 3.66 12.99 -9.58
CA PHE A 414 4.20 14.16 -10.27
C PHE A 414 4.19 13.98 -11.80
N THR A 415 4.67 12.83 -12.29
CA THR A 415 4.68 12.50 -13.72
C THR A 415 3.27 12.44 -14.31
N MET A 416 2.32 11.78 -13.62
CA MET A 416 0.94 11.67 -14.08
C MET A 416 0.24 13.03 -14.12
N THR A 417 0.41 13.87 -13.10
CA THR A 417 -0.14 15.23 -13.08
C THR A 417 0.45 16.09 -14.19
N GLY A 418 1.76 15.99 -14.44
CA GLY A 418 2.41 16.67 -15.57
C GLY A 418 1.83 16.22 -16.92
N ALA A 419 1.75 14.91 -17.15
CA ALA A 419 1.19 14.34 -18.37
C ALA A 419 -0.29 14.74 -18.56
N ALA A 420 -1.12 14.66 -17.52
CA ALA A 420 -2.52 15.06 -17.56
C ALA A 420 -2.69 16.54 -17.92
N THR A 421 -1.89 17.41 -17.29
CA THR A 421 -1.89 18.85 -17.60
C THR A 421 -1.49 19.10 -19.06
N CYS A 422 -0.46 18.41 -19.56
CA CYS A 422 -0.03 18.52 -20.97
C CYS A 422 -1.15 18.08 -21.94
N TYR A 423 -1.81 16.96 -21.68
CA TYR A 423 -2.93 16.50 -22.51
C TYR A 423 -4.10 17.49 -22.48
N LEU A 424 -4.42 18.04 -21.31
CA LEU A 424 -5.47 19.06 -21.17
C LEU A 424 -5.13 20.31 -22.00
N ILE A 425 -3.90 20.81 -21.92
CA ILE A 425 -3.45 21.97 -22.72
C ILE A 425 -3.57 21.68 -24.21
N ILE A 426 -3.13 20.50 -24.67
CA ILE A 426 -3.22 20.11 -26.09
C ILE A 426 -4.70 20.08 -26.53
N LEU A 427 -5.58 19.51 -25.71
CA LEU A 427 -7.02 19.44 -26.00
C LEU A 427 -7.65 20.83 -26.09
N VAL A 428 -7.30 21.73 -25.17
CA VAL A 428 -7.75 23.15 -25.22
C VAL A 428 -7.27 23.80 -26.52
N GLN A 429 -6.00 23.64 -26.88
CA GLN A 429 -5.43 24.25 -28.08
C GLN A 429 -6.13 23.78 -29.37
N PHE A 430 -6.29 22.47 -29.56
CA PHE A 430 -6.97 21.92 -30.74
C PHE A 430 -8.41 22.44 -30.88
N ARG A 431 -9.12 22.61 -29.76
CA ARG A 431 -10.48 23.17 -29.75
C ARG A 431 -10.50 24.65 -30.15
N THR A 432 -9.60 25.47 -29.59
CA THR A 432 -9.54 26.91 -29.91
C THR A 432 -9.23 27.15 -31.38
N THR A 433 -8.31 26.38 -31.98
CA THR A 433 -7.98 26.53 -33.40
C THR A 433 -9.19 26.22 -34.28
N HIS A 434 -9.97 25.19 -33.96
CA HIS A 434 -11.14 24.79 -34.76
C HIS A 434 -12.34 25.76 -34.65
N HIS A 435 -12.44 26.54 -33.57
CA HIS A 435 -13.43 27.62 -33.43
C HIS A 435 -13.06 28.90 -34.17
N THR A 436 -11.81 29.02 -34.64
CA THR A 436 -11.31 30.24 -35.31
C THR A 436 -11.43 30.17 -36.85
N ASP A 437 -12.06 29.13 -37.41
CA ASP A 437 -12.36 29.04 -38.84
C ASP A 437 -13.74 29.68 -39.15
N PRO A 438 -13.80 30.93 -39.68
CA PRO A 438 -15.06 31.62 -39.98
C PRO A 438 -15.87 30.97 -41.12
N ASN A 439 -15.29 30.03 -41.86
CA ASN A 439 -15.95 29.38 -43.01
C ASN A 439 -16.82 28.16 -42.64
N ALA A 440 -16.74 27.66 -41.40
CA ALA A 440 -17.54 26.51 -40.97
C ALA A 440 -18.98 26.87 -40.53
N ASN A 441 -19.24 28.14 -40.20
CA ASN A 441 -20.57 28.59 -39.77
C ASN A 441 -21.52 28.94 -40.94
N ALA A 442 -21.02 28.95 -42.19
CA ALA A 442 -21.83 29.31 -43.36
C ALA A 442 -22.52 28.11 -44.04
N THR A 443 -22.13 26.87 -43.73
CA THR A 443 -22.62 25.67 -44.44
C THR A 443 -23.66 24.86 -43.68
N ASN A 444 -23.87 25.09 -42.37
CA ASN A 444 -24.85 24.33 -41.57
C ASN A 444 -26.24 24.98 -41.43
N CYS A 445 -26.53 26.06 -42.18
CA CYS A 445 -27.88 26.67 -42.25
C CYS A 445 -28.57 26.46 -43.61
N ALA A 446 -28.03 25.62 -44.48
CA ALA A 446 -28.65 25.32 -45.78
C ALA A 446 -28.37 23.88 -46.23
N SER A 447 -28.97 22.91 -45.54
CA SER A 447 -29.44 21.63 -46.12
C SER A 447 -30.15 20.79 -45.07
#